data_AF-A0A958PB21-F1
#
_entry.id   AF-A0A958PB21-F1
#
_cell.length_a   1.000
_cell.length_b   1.000
_cell.length_c   1.000
_cell.angle_alpha   90.00
_cell.angle_beta   90.00
_cell.angle_gamma   90.00
#
_symmetry.space_group_name_H-M   'P 1'
#
loop_
_entity.id
_entity.type
_entity.pdbx_description
1 polymer ?
#
loop_
_entity_poly.entity_id
_entity_poly.type
_entity_poly.pdbx_seq_one_letter_code
_entity_poly.pdbx_strand_id
1 'polypeptide(L)'
;KAHINIDDIDEVTMGQVLTAGAGQAPARQSALGAGLPTSVQCMTVNKVCGSGLKATMLVADSLRLGRTQICVAGGQENMSLSPHLLEKSRFGYRLGPVQATDSLLQDGLWDPY
;
A
#
# COMPACT_ATOMS: atom_id res chain seq x y z
N LYS A 1 -21.08 10.09 -3.56
CA LYS A 1 -19.79 9.83 -4.24
C LYS A 1 -19.75 10.63 -5.53
N ALA A 2 -18.60 10.78 -6.20
CA ALA A 2 -18.40 11.74 -7.31
C ALA A 2 -19.28 11.55 -8.57
N HIS A 3 -20.14 10.51 -8.65
CA HIS A 3 -21.04 10.23 -9.79
C HIS A 3 -20.31 10.17 -11.15
N ILE A 4 -19.12 9.57 -11.17
CA ILE A 4 -18.28 9.36 -12.36
C ILE A 4 -18.33 7.89 -12.79
N ASN A 5 -18.09 7.62 -14.07
CA ASN A 5 -17.92 6.25 -14.54
C ASN A 5 -16.56 5.71 -14.08
N ILE A 6 -16.50 4.42 -13.73
CA ILE A 6 -15.27 3.74 -13.34
C ILE A 6 -14.26 3.63 -14.49
N ASP A 7 -14.75 3.64 -15.73
CA ASP A 7 -13.93 3.56 -16.94
C ASP A 7 -13.14 4.85 -17.21
N ASP A 8 -13.58 5.96 -16.62
CA ASP A 8 -12.92 7.26 -16.80
C ASP A 8 -11.73 7.45 -15.85
N ILE A 9 -11.48 6.52 -14.92
CA ILE A 9 -10.39 6.62 -13.94
C ILE A 9 -9.07 6.22 -14.59
N ASP A 10 -8.08 7.11 -14.57
CA ASP A 10 -6.75 6.87 -15.14
C ASP A 10 -5.79 6.21 -14.13
N GLU A 11 -5.86 6.63 -12.87
CA GLU A 11 -4.85 6.34 -11.85
C GLU A 11 -5.47 6.06 -10.45
N VAL A 12 -4.89 5.11 -9.72
CA VAL A 12 -5.18 4.85 -8.31
C VAL A 12 -3.88 4.87 -7.51
N THR A 13 -3.75 5.80 -6.58
CA THR A 13 -2.64 5.82 -5.61
C THR A 13 -3.19 5.60 -4.21
N MET A 14 -2.76 4.52 -3.55
CA MET A 14 -3.21 4.18 -2.19
C MET A 14 -2.03 4.09 -1.23
N GLY A 15 -2.17 4.72 -0.07
CA GLY A 15 -1.28 4.53 1.05
C GLY A 15 -1.54 3.20 1.77
N GLN A 16 -0.50 2.39 1.99
CA GLN A 16 -0.55 1.22 2.89
C GLN A 16 0.83 1.00 3.50
N VAL A 17 0.90 0.88 4.83
CA VAL A 17 2.17 0.72 5.55
C VAL A 17 2.50 -0.75 5.66
N LEU A 18 1.57 -1.53 6.20
CA LEU A 18 1.78 -2.94 6.51
C LEU A 18 1.50 -3.77 5.26
N THR A 19 2.57 -4.03 4.50
CA THR A 19 2.51 -4.75 3.21
C THR A 19 3.10 -6.16 3.28
N ALA A 20 3.64 -6.55 4.43
CA ALA A 20 4.13 -7.91 4.68
C ALA A 20 3.00 -8.93 4.44
N GLY A 21 3.19 -9.82 3.46
CA GLY A 21 2.20 -10.85 3.13
C GLY A 21 0.97 -10.35 2.36
N ALA A 22 0.86 -9.06 2.06
CA ALA A 22 -0.29 -8.49 1.35
C ALA A 22 -0.32 -8.84 -0.16
N GLY A 23 0.72 -9.49 -0.69
CA GLY A 23 0.85 -9.78 -2.12
C GLY A 23 1.36 -8.58 -2.94
N GLN A 24 1.42 -8.76 -4.25
CA GLN A 24 1.95 -7.73 -5.15
C GLN A 24 0.95 -6.57 -5.30
N ALA A 25 1.46 -5.34 -5.20
CA ALA A 25 0.73 -4.09 -5.46
C ALA A 25 -0.67 -4.01 -4.78
N PRO A 26 -0.78 -3.86 -3.46
CA PRO A 26 -2.07 -3.78 -2.75
C PRO A 26 -3.06 -2.74 -3.30
N ALA A 27 -2.58 -1.58 -3.74
CA ALA A 27 -3.41 -0.58 -4.42
C ALA A 27 -4.10 -1.15 -5.67
N ARG A 28 -3.39 -1.98 -6.45
CA ARG A 28 -3.92 -2.65 -7.64
C ARG A 28 -4.94 -3.72 -7.27
N GLN A 29 -4.68 -4.50 -6.23
CA GLN A 29 -5.64 -5.50 -5.74
C GLN A 29 -6.96 -4.82 -5.34
N SER A 30 -6.87 -3.67 -4.69
CA SER A 30 -8.03 -2.87 -4.29
C SER A 30 -8.77 -2.28 -5.49
N ALA A 31 -8.05 -1.76 -6.48
CA ALA A 31 -8.65 -1.25 -7.71
C ALA A 31 -9.43 -2.35 -8.45
N LEU A 32 -8.82 -3.53 -8.64
CA LEU A 32 -9.48 -4.67 -9.28
C LEU A 32 -10.65 -5.19 -8.43
N GLY A 33 -10.50 -5.28 -7.11
CA GLY A 33 -11.58 -5.68 -6.20
C GLY A 33 -12.75 -4.69 -6.17
N ALA A 34 -12.50 -3.42 -6.49
CA ALA A 34 -13.52 -2.39 -6.66
C ALA A 34 -14.13 -2.36 -8.09
N GLY A 35 -13.70 -3.24 -8.98
CA GLY A 35 -14.21 -3.36 -10.35
C GLY A 35 -13.60 -2.39 -11.36
N LEU A 36 -12.50 -1.70 -11.03
CA LEU A 36 -11.85 -0.80 -11.98
C LEU A 36 -11.21 -1.58 -13.14
N PRO A 37 -11.16 -1.00 -14.35
CA PRO A 37 -10.53 -1.63 -15.50
C PRO A 37 -9.06 -1.99 -15.28
N THR A 38 -8.58 -3.01 -15.99
CA THR A 38 -7.17 -3.40 -15.91
C THR A 38 -6.22 -2.37 -16.50
N SER A 39 -6.70 -1.43 -17.32
CA SER A 39 -5.92 -0.31 -17.87
C SER A 39 -5.51 0.72 -16.82
N VAL A 40 -6.22 0.81 -15.69
CA VAL A 40 -5.98 1.83 -14.66
C VAL A 40 -4.61 1.64 -14.01
N GLN A 41 -3.79 2.69 -13.97
CA GLN A 41 -2.47 2.63 -13.34
C GLN A 41 -2.61 2.62 -11.82
N CYS A 42 -1.77 1.85 -11.11
CA CYS A 42 -1.90 1.71 -9.66
C CYS A 42 -0.54 1.83 -8.96
N MET A 43 -0.50 2.60 -7.87
CA MET A 43 0.69 2.75 -7.04
C MET A 43 0.34 2.59 -5.55
N THR A 44 1.13 1.78 -4.84
CA THR A 44 1.09 1.71 -3.37
C THR A 44 2.21 2.57 -2.81
N VAL A 45 1.89 3.46 -1.88
CA VAL A 45 2.88 4.35 -1.26
C VAL A 45 2.95 4.13 0.25
N ASN A 46 4.16 4.19 0.81
CA ASN A 46 4.38 4.12 2.24
C ASN A 46 5.12 5.37 2.72
N LYS A 47 4.44 6.14 3.56
CA LYS A 47 4.94 7.26 4.35
C LYS A 47 4.39 7.16 5.79
N VAL A 48 4.37 5.95 6.35
CA VAL A 48 3.79 5.61 7.66
C VAL A 48 2.36 6.20 7.78
N CYS A 49 2.01 6.86 8.89
CA CYS A 49 0.68 7.47 9.09
C CYS A 49 0.34 8.51 8.01
N GLY A 50 1.35 9.11 7.37
CA GLY A 50 1.17 10.09 6.31
C GLY A 50 0.90 9.50 4.92
N SER A 51 0.84 8.17 4.77
CA SER A 51 0.73 7.50 3.46
C SER A 51 -0.50 7.95 2.66
N GLY A 52 -1.66 7.99 3.32
CA GLY A 52 -2.91 8.39 2.67
C GLY A 52 -2.89 9.85 2.19
N LEU A 53 -2.36 10.77 3.01
CA LEU A 53 -2.21 12.17 2.60
C LEU A 53 -1.16 12.32 1.49
N LYS A 54 -0.06 11.56 1.57
CA LYS A 54 0.97 11.57 0.53
C LYS A 54 0.43 11.07 -0.81
N ALA A 55 -0.44 10.07 -0.81
CA ALA A 55 -1.14 9.61 -2.01
C ALA A 55 -1.92 10.77 -2.66
N THR A 56 -2.70 11.51 -1.88
CA THR A 56 -3.44 12.69 -2.36
C THR A 56 -2.52 13.77 -2.93
N MET A 57 -1.37 14.04 -2.29
CA MET A 57 -0.39 15.01 -2.79
C MET A 57 0.22 14.58 -4.14
N LEU A 58 0.58 13.29 -4.27
CA LEU A 58 1.18 12.77 -5.52
C LEU A 58 0.19 12.85 -6.68
N VAL A 59 -1.06 12.52 -6.43
CA VAL A 59 -2.13 12.61 -7.42
C VAL A 59 -2.43 14.07 -7.78
N ALA A 60 -2.44 14.98 -6.81
CA ALA A 60 -2.58 16.41 -7.08
C ALA A 60 -1.45 16.95 -7.98
N ASP A 61 -0.21 16.51 -7.76
CA ASP A 61 0.91 16.85 -8.64
C ASP A 61 0.74 16.25 -10.05
N SER A 62 0.26 15.01 -10.16
CA SER A 62 -0.04 14.35 -11.44
C SER A 62 -1.10 15.13 -12.24
N LEU A 63 -2.17 15.57 -11.59
CA LEU A 63 -3.22 16.43 -12.17
C LEU A 63 -2.65 17.78 -12.63
N ARG A 64 -1.87 18.46 -11.78
CA ARG A 64 -1.26 19.77 -12.09
C ARG A 64 -0.28 19.71 -13.27
N LEU A 65 0.41 18.58 -13.43
CA LEU A 65 1.33 18.33 -14.54
C LEU A 65 0.62 17.82 -15.81
N GLY A 66 -0.70 17.66 -15.79
CA GLY A 66 -1.48 17.17 -16.92
C GLY A 66 -1.23 15.70 -17.26
N ARG A 67 -0.75 14.89 -16.30
CA ARG A 67 -0.42 13.46 -16.50
C ARG A 67 -1.61 12.52 -16.28
N THR A 68 -2.54 12.92 -15.43
CA THR A 68 -3.81 12.23 -15.15
C THR A 68 -4.94 13.27 -15.18
N GLN A 69 -6.17 12.84 -15.44
CA GLN A 69 -7.36 13.69 -15.42
C GLN A 69 -8.32 13.28 -14.30
N ILE A 70 -8.51 11.96 -14.11
CA ILE A 70 -9.39 11.41 -13.07
C ILE A 70 -8.65 10.29 -12.35
N CYS A 71 -8.68 10.38 -11.03
CA CYS A 71 -7.79 9.61 -10.18
C CYS A 71 -8.45 9.31 -8.83
N VAL A 72 -8.06 8.19 -8.22
CA VAL A 72 -8.42 7.84 -6.85
C VAL A 72 -7.19 7.95 -5.97
N ALA A 73 -7.31 8.68 -4.87
CA ALA A 73 -6.27 8.80 -3.86
C ALA A 73 -6.83 8.49 -2.47
N GLY A 74 -6.02 7.88 -1.62
CA GLY A 74 -6.42 7.60 -0.25
C GLY A 74 -5.46 6.66 0.47
N GLY A 75 -5.97 5.95 1.47
CA GLY A 75 -5.22 4.95 2.22
C GLY A 75 -6.08 3.75 2.57
N GLN A 76 -5.41 2.62 2.80
CA GLN A 76 -6.00 1.38 3.26
C GLN A 76 -5.05 0.74 4.26
N GLU A 77 -5.58 0.09 5.30
CA GLU A 77 -4.75 -0.58 6.29
C GLU A 77 -5.55 -1.67 7.01
N ASN A 78 -4.88 -2.74 7.43
CA ASN A 78 -5.44 -3.71 8.36
C ASN A 78 -4.38 -4.16 9.37
N MET A 79 -4.30 -3.44 10.48
CA MET A 79 -3.33 -3.72 11.54
C MET A 79 -3.55 -5.10 12.18
N SER A 80 -4.80 -5.55 12.27
CA SER A 80 -5.16 -6.83 12.89
C SER A 80 -4.69 -8.05 12.11
N LEU A 81 -4.43 -7.92 10.80
CA LEU A 81 -3.95 -9.01 9.94
C LEU A 81 -2.44 -9.00 9.70
N SER A 82 -1.70 -8.16 10.42
CA SER A 82 -0.24 -8.07 10.28
C SER A 82 0.43 -9.38 10.72
N PRO A 83 1.30 -9.97 9.88
CA PRO A 83 1.96 -11.23 10.23
C PRO A 83 3.10 -11.05 11.23
N HIS A 84 3.56 -12.16 11.79
CA HIS A 84 4.91 -12.23 12.34
C HIS A 84 5.91 -12.65 11.25
N LEU A 85 7.14 -12.13 11.32
CA LEU A 85 8.24 -12.41 10.41
C LEU A 85 9.26 -13.34 11.07
N LEU A 86 9.75 -14.31 10.31
CA LEU A 86 10.90 -15.13 10.69
C LEU A 86 12.11 -14.69 9.88
N GLU A 87 12.83 -13.69 10.37
CA GLU A 87 14.00 -13.13 9.69
C GLU A 87 15.11 -14.16 9.52
N LYS A 88 15.79 -14.16 8.36
CA LYS A 88 16.86 -15.12 7.99
C LYS A 88 16.37 -16.55 7.71
N SER A 89 15.08 -16.85 7.88
CA SER A 89 14.50 -18.17 7.60
C SER A 89 14.80 -18.70 6.19
N ARG A 90 14.92 -17.82 5.19
CA ARG A 90 15.29 -18.20 3.81
C ARG A 90 16.62 -18.97 3.71
N PHE A 91 17.56 -18.74 4.62
CA PHE A 91 18.85 -19.42 4.67
C PHE A 91 18.94 -20.48 5.79
N GLY A 92 17.86 -20.63 6.57
CA GLY A 92 17.75 -21.57 7.69
C GLY A 92 18.35 -21.05 9.00
N TYR A 93 17.96 -21.71 10.08
CA TYR A 93 18.53 -21.52 11.42
C TYR A 93 19.30 -22.78 11.80
N ARG A 94 20.59 -22.63 12.12
CA ARG A 94 21.47 -23.78 12.36
C ARG A 94 21.23 -24.44 13.73
N LEU A 95 21.18 -23.65 14.79
CA LEU A 95 20.99 -24.10 16.17
C LEU A 95 20.65 -22.89 17.05
N GLY A 96 19.82 -23.06 18.08
CA GLY A 96 19.49 -22.02 19.06
C GLY A 96 18.07 -21.44 18.89
N PRO A 97 17.65 -20.54 19.80
CA PRO A 97 16.33 -19.94 19.77
C PRO A 97 16.16 -19.02 18.55
N VAL A 98 14.92 -18.94 18.06
CA VAL A 98 14.52 -18.05 16.95
C VAL A 98 13.38 -17.16 17.42
N GLN A 99 13.53 -15.85 17.22
CA GLN A 99 12.49 -14.87 17.52
C GLN A 99 11.64 -14.63 16.28
N ALA A 100 10.32 -14.64 16.46
CA ALA A 100 9.39 -14.14 15.47
C ALA A 100 9.16 -12.64 15.71
N THR A 101 9.43 -11.81 14.71
CA THR A 101 9.27 -10.36 14.81
C THR A 101 7.86 -9.95 14.44
N ASP A 102 7.20 -9.14 15.25
CA ASP A 102 5.88 -8.60 14.93
C ASP A 102 6.01 -7.52 13.83
N SER A 103 5.42 -7.76 12.64
CA SER A 103 5.54 -6.81 11.53
C SER A 103 4.77 -5.51 11.76
N LEU A 104 3.69 -5.53 12.56
CA LEU A 104 2.97 -4.31 12.91
C LEU A 104 3.89 -3.38 13.71
N LEU A 105 4.57 -3.95 14.71
CA LEU A 105 5.51 -3.18 15.52
C LEU A 105 6.69 -2.70 14.66
N GLN A 106 7.36 -3.62 13.98
CA GLN A 106 8.58 -3.33 13.20
C GLN A 106 8.34 -2.36 12.03
N ASP A 107 7.29 -2.56 11.24
CA ASP A 107 7.07 -1.79 10.01
C ASP A 107 6.23 -0.52 10.24
N GLY A 108 5.49 -0.44 11.35
CA GLY A 108 4.50 0.62 11.57
C GLY A 108 4.68 1.48 12.82
N LEU A 109 5.26 0.94 13.90
CA LEU A 109 5.17 1.56 15.24
C LEU A 109 6.52 1.70 15.96
N TRP A 110 7.62 1.28 15.35
CA TRP A 110 8.96 1.35 15.93
C TRP A 110 9.81 2.40 15.21
N ASP A 111 10.50 3.25 15.96
CA ASP A 111 11.47 4.17 15.37
C ASP A 111 12.72 3.39 14.93
N PRO A 112 13.19 3.58 13.69
CA PRO A 112 14.31 2.79 13.17
C PRO A 112 15.70 3.29 13.64
N TYR A 113 15.80 4.36 14.44
CA TYR A 113 17.06 5.00 14.84
C TYR A 113 17.37 4.95 16.33
#